data_AF-A0A183HV44-F1
#
_entry.id   AF-A0A183HV44-F1
#
_cell.length_a   1.000
_cell.length_b   1.000
_cell.length_c   1.000
_cell.angle_alpha   90.00
_cell.angle_beta   90.00
_cell.angle_gamma   90.00
#
_symmetry.space_group_name_H-M   'P 1'
#
loop_
_entity.id
_entity.type
_entity.pdbx_description
1 polymer ?
#
loop_
_entity_poly.entity_id
_entity_poly.type
_entity_poly.pdbx_seq_one_letter_code
_entity_poly.pdbx_strand_id
1 'polypeptide(L)' 'MNSEDVSGARLLRDEGQELISSQDVELTASLLPKCDELGRMADALSGALERRGQVLRLSKDMHQQIYASDFKKL' A
#
# COMPACT_ATOMS: atom_id res chain seq x y z
N MET A 1 5.71 -8.39 -3.66
CA MET A 1 6.56 -7.18 -3.73
C MET A 1 5.73 -6.03 -3.18
N ASN A 2 6.20 -5.39 -2.09
CA ASN A 2 5.65 -4.19 -1.41
C ASN A 2 4.58 -4.33 -0.30
N SER A 3 4.28 -5.52 0.25
CA SER A 3 3.48 -5.55 1.49
C SER A 3 4.28 -5.15 2.73
N GLU A 4 5.60 -5.38 2.70
CA GLU A 4 6.51 -5.14 3.82
C GLU A 4 6.63 -3.66 4.17
N ASP A 5 6.70 -2.77 3.17
CA ASP A 5 6.75 -1.32 3.39
C ASP A 5 5.43 -0.79 3.99
N VAL A 6 4.29 -1.28 3.50
CA VAL A 6 2.97 -0.92 4.04
C VAL A 6 2.83 -1.42 5.48
N SER A 7 3.25 -2.66 5.76
CA SER A 7 3.22 -3.20 7.12
C SER A 7 4.19 -2.47 8.05
N GLY A 8 5.39 -2.13 7.58
CA GLY A 8 6.39 -1.40 8.35
C GLY A 8 5.91 0.01 8.71
N ALA A 9 5.30 0.73 7.76
CA ALA A 9 4.72 2.04 8.01
C ALA A 9 3.57 1.97 9.03
N ARG A 10 2.72 0.93 8.97
CA ARG A 10 1.63 0.73 9.94
C ARG A 10 2.15 0.38 11.33
N LEU A 11 3.15 -0.50 11.44
CA LEU A 11 3.80 -0.84 12.72
C LEU A 11 4.44 0.39 13.36
N LEU A 12 5.20 1.19 12.60
CA LEU A 12 5.83 2.41 13.10
C LEU A 12 4.80 3.45 13.57
N ARG A 13 3.66 3.56 12.86
CA ARG A 13 2.55 4.41 13.29
C ARG A 13 1.97 3.93 14.62
N ASP A 14 1.75 2.62 14.76
CA ASP A 14 1.15 2.04 15.96
C ASP A 14 2.09 2.20 17.17
N GLU A 15 3.39 1.96 17.00
CA GLU A 15 4.42 2.28 18.02
C GLU A 15 4.41 3.76 18.41
N GLY A 16 4.29 4.66 17.42
CA GLY A 16 4.18 6.10 17.66
C GLY A 16 2.92 6.48 18.44
N GLN A 17 1.79 5.80 18.18
CA GLN A 17 0.53 6.02 18.89
C GLN A 17 0.59 5.55 20.35
N GLU A 18 1.24 4.43 20.60
CA GLU A 18 1.51 3.95 21.97
C GLU A 18 2.41 4.93 22.74
N LEU A 19 3.43 5.51 22.09
CA LEU A 19 4.27 6.55 22.69
C LEU A 19 3.52 7.86 22.97
N ILE A 20 2.55 8.24 22.12
CA ILE A 20 1.67 9.39 22.39
C ILE A 20 0.81 9.15 23.64
N SER A 21 0.40 7.91 23.88
CA SER A 21 -0.42 7.55 25.04
C SER A 21 0.29 7.76 26.39
N SER A 22 1.62 7.89 26.41
CA SER A 22 2.43 8.04 27.63
C SER A 22 2.50 9.48 28.20
N GLN A 23 1.67 10.42 27.71
CA GLN A 23 1.42 11.77 28.25
C GLN A 23 2.54 12.83 28.17
N ASP A 24 3.54 12.67 27.30
CA ASP A 24 4.48 13.76 27.00
C ASP A 24 3.91 14.70 25.93
N VAL A 25 3.61 15.94 26.31
CA VAL A 25 2.93 16.94 25.45
C VAL A 25 3.80 17.40 24.29
N GLU A 26 5.11 17.59 24.51
CA GLU A 26 6.03 18.02 23.44
C GLU A 26 6.28 16.88 22.45
N LEU A 27 6.43 15.66 22.97
CA LEU A 27 6.56 14.46 22.15
C LEU A 27 5.30 14.21 21.31
N THR A 28 4.12 14.39 21.92
CA THR A 28 2.82 14.22 21.25
C THR A 28 2.65 15.19 20.09
N ALA A 29 3.03 16.46 20.28
CA ALA A 29 2.96 17.48 19.22
C ALA A 29 3.86 17.15 18.02
N SER A 30 4.99 16.46 18.24
CA SER A 30 5.89 16.01 17.18
C SER A 30 5.44 14.71 16.50
N LEU A 31 4.92 13.75 17.28
CA LEU A 31 4.63 12.39 16.81
C LEU A 31 3.29 12.29 16.07
N LEU A 32 2.24 12.99 16.52
CA LEU A 32 0.92 12.97 15.86
C LEU A 32 0.99 13.23 14.35
N PRO A 33 1.59 14.35 13.88
CA PRO A 33 1.63 14.63 12.45
C PRO A 33 2.47 13.61 11.65
N LYS A 34 3.47 12.97 12.28
CA LYS A 34 4.28 11.92 11.65
C LYS A 34 3.51 10.61 11.52
N CYS A 35 2.75 10.25 12.54
CA CYS A 35 1.87 9.07 12.53
C CYS A 35 0.77 9.23 11.47
N ASP A 36 0.17 10.41 11.38
CA ASP A 36 -0.82 10.75 10.35
C ASP A 36 -0.22 10.63 8.94
N GLU A 37 1.00 11.12 8.74
CA GLU A 37 1.68 11.03 7.45
C GLU A 37 2.04 9.58 7.09
N LEU A 38 2.53 8.78 8.05
CA LEU A 38 2.78 7.34 7.84
C LEU A 38 1.49 6.61 7.41
N GLY A 39 0.35 6.95 8.03
CA GLY A 39 -0.96 6.42 7.61
C GLY A 39 -1.29 6.79 6.16
N ARG A 40 -1.20 8.08 5.81
CA ARG A 40 -1.47 8.55 4.43
C ARG A 40 -0.55 7.88 3.40
N MET A 41 0.74 7.76 3.69
CA MET A 41 1.71 7.12 2.81
C MET A 41 1.42 5.62 2.63
N ALA A 42 1.08 4.92 3.71
CA ALA A 42 0.72 3.50 3.66
C ALA A 42 -0.54 3.26 2.81
N ASP A 43 -1.55 4.12 2.92
CA ASP A 43 -2.79 4.03 2.15
C ASP A 43 -2.55 4.35 0.66
N ALA A 44 -1.77 5.39 0.36
CA ALA A 44 -1.41 5.75 -1.01
C ALA A 44 -0.63 4.63 -1.71
N LEU A 45 0.35 4.03 -1.01
CA LEU A 45 1.13 2.91 -1.52
C LEU A 45 0.27 1.67 -1.74
N SER A 46 -0.60 1.33 -0.78
CA SER A 46 -1.55 0.21 -0.91
C SER A 46 -2.42 0.37 -2.16
N GLY A 47 -3.03 1.55 -2.34
CA GLY A 47 -3.85 1.83 -3.52
C GLY A 47 -3.06 1.79 -4.84
N ALA A 48 -1.80 2.22 -4.84
CA ALA A 48 -0.94 2.13 -6.04
C ALA A 48 -0.64 0.67 -6.41
N LEU A 49 -0.40 -0.19 -5.42
CA LEU A 49 -0.15 -1.62 -5.63
C LEU A 49 -1.39 -2.35 -6.12
N GLU A 50 -2.56 -2.04 -5.57
CA GLU A 50 -3.84 -2.59 -6.02
C GLU A 50 -4.11 -2.26 -7.49
N ARG A 51 -3.98 -0.97 -7.86
CA ARG A 51 -4.13 -0.53 -9.26
C ARG A 51 -3.14 -1.24 -10.18
N ARG A 52 -1.88 -1.35 -9.77
CA ARG A 52 -0.85 -2.07 -10.54
C ARG A 52 -1.23 -3.55 -10.73
N GLY A 53 -1.71 -4.21 -9.67
CA GLY A 53 -2.18 -5.59 -9.73
C GLY A 53 -3.38 -5.76 -10.68
N GLN A 54 -4.32 -4.83 -10.68
CA GLN A 54 -5.44 -4.82 -11.62
C GLN A 54 -4.98 -4.70 -13.07
N VAL A 55 -4.09 -3.75 -13.38
CA VAL A 55 -3.55 -3.56 -14.73
C VAL A 55 -2.79 -4.80 -15.21
N LEU A 56 -2.00 -5.44 -14.34
CA LEU A 56 -1.30 -6.67 -14.68
C LEU A 56 -2.24 -7.83 -14.99
N ARG A 57 -3.34 -7.98 -14.23
CA ARG A 57 -4.38 -8.98 -14.54
C ARG A 57 -5.04 -8.71 -15.88
N LEU A 58 -5.46 -7.47 -16.13
CA LEU A 58 -6.04 -7.08 -17.42
C LEU A 58 -5.09 -7.35 -18.59
N SER A 59 -3.82 -7.00 -18.44
CA SER A 59 -2.79 -7.25 -19.44
C SER A 59 -2.62 -8.76 -19.71
N LYS A 60 -2.56 -9.57 -18.66
CA LYS A 60 -2.49 -11.04 -18.78
C LYS A 60 -3.71 -11.59 -19.53
N ASP A 61 -4.91 -11.18 -19.13
CA ASP A 61 -6.16 -11.67 -19.73
C ASP A 61 -6.24 -11.31 -21.22
N MET A 62 -5.84 -10.08 -21.57
CA MET A 62 -5.74 -9.64 -22.96
C MET A 62 -4.78 -10.52 -23.77
N HIS A 63 -3.57 -10.80 -23.25
CA HIS A 63 -2.61 -11.67 -23.93
C HIS A 63 -3.15 -13.09 -24.13
N GLN A 64 -3.88 -13.63 -23.15
CA GLN A 64 -4.52 -14.95 -23.27
C GLN A 64 -5.63 -14.97 -24.33
N GLN A 65 -6.43 -13.90 -24.43
CA GLN A 65 -7.48 -13.78 -25.45
C GLN A 65 -6.91 -13.70 -26.86
N ILE A 66 -5.82 -12.95 -27.06
CA ILE A 66 -5.10 -12.87 -28.34
C ILE A 66 -4.64 -14.27 -28.76
N TYR A 67 -3.91 -14.95 -27.86
CA TYR A 67 -3.42 -16.30 -28.12
C TYR A 67 -4.54 -17.29 -28.48
N ALA A 68 -5.64 -17.29 -27.71
CA ALA A 68 -6.78 -18.16 -27.96
C ALA A 68 -7.49 -17.84 -29.29
N SER A 69 -7.51 -16.57 -29.72
CA SER A 69 -8.11 -16.13 -30.97
C SER A 69 -7.26 -16.51 -32.18
N ASP A 70 -5.94 -16.45 -32.05
CA ASP A 70 -5.00 -16.83 -33.11
C ASP A 70 -5.01 -18.35 -33.35
N PHE A 71 -5.16 -19.15 -32.29
CA PHE A 71 -5.30 -20.61 -32.39
C PHE A 71 -6.63 -21.10 -32.96
N LYS A 72 -7.71 -20.30 -32.88
CA LYS A 72 -9.02 -20.65 -33.47
C LYS A 72 -9.10 -20.40 -34.99
N LYS A 73 -8.12 -19.71 -35.57
CA LYS A 73 -8.07 -19.38 -37.00
C LYS A 73 -7.31 -20.39 -37.86
N LEU A 74 -6.66 -21.39 -37.23
CA LEU A 74 -5.99 -22.53 -37.86
C LEU A 74 -6.86 -23.77 -37.78
#